data_AF-A0A2V6Z4W5-F1
#
_entry.id   AF-A0A2V6Z4W5-F1
#
_cell.length_a   1.000
_cell.length_b   1.000
_cell.length_c   1.000
_cell.angle_alpha   90.00
_cell.angle_beta   90.00
_cell.angle_gamma   90.00
#
_symmetry.space_group_name_H-M   'P 1'
#
loop_
_entity.id
_entity.type
_entity.pdbx_description
1 polymer ?
#
loop_
_entity_poly.entity_id
_entity_poly.type
_entity_poly.pdbx_seq_one_letter_code
_entity_poly.pdbx_strand_id
1 'polypeptide(L)'
;MVKLTDELVVLFAEQRARIVAALGRLTPHVFPVLPGPQARTKLLGTRRQGFARAWATATAAAGVPGLLVHDLRRSAVRELIAAGVPQHIAMKVTGHKTVAVFQRYAIVSEAEQVDVAQRLQARVAGFEPPRHVLQGREHNPTS
;
A
#
# COMPACT_ATOMS: atom_id res chain seq x y z
N MET A 1 2.93 -4.43 -15.29
CA MET A 1 3.42 -3.04 -15.18
C MET A 1 2.89 -2.47 -13.88
N VAL A 2 3.77 -2.07 -12.95
CA VAL A 2 3.36 -1.38 -11.72
C VAL A 2 2.94 0.03 -12.12
N LYS A 3 1.72 0.44 -11.76
CA LYS A 3 1.26 1.82 -11.96
C LYS A 3 1.81 2.64 -10.81
N LEU A 4 2.71 3.56 -11.12
CA LEU A 4 3.28 4.51 -10.17
C LEU A 4 2.32 5.69 -10.02
N THR A 5 2.24 6.26 -8.83
CA THR A 5 1.54 7.54 -8.61
C THR A 5 2.31 8.68 -9.27
N ASP A 6 1.65 9.80 -9.54
CA ASP A 6 2.29 10.97 -10.16
C ASP A 6 3.45 11.48 -9.32
N GLU A 7 3.31 11.47 -7.98
CA GLU A 7 4.38 11.79 -7.05
C GLU A 7 5.61 10.89 -7.23
N LEU A 8 5.41 9.57 -7.35
CA LEU A 8 6.51 8.65 -7.56
C LEU A 8 7.18 8.88 -8.93
N VAL A 9 6.41 9.22 -9.96
CA VAL A 9 6.96 9.56 -11.29
C VAL A 9 7.87 10.78 -11.18
N VAL A 10 7.47 11.82 -10.44
CA VAL A 10 8.30 13.00 -10.17
C VAL A 10 9.57 12.61 -9.43
N LEU A 11 9.47 11.85 -8.34
CA LEU A 11 10.63 11.40 -7.56
C LEU A 11 11.60 10.55 -8.39
N PHE A 12 11.10 9.70 -9.30
CA PHE A 12 11.96 8.96 -10.22
C PHE A 12 12.65 9.88 -11.23
N ALA A 13 11.97 10.89 -11.74
CA ALA A 13 12.56 11.86 -12.65
C ALA A 13 13.70 12.64 -11.96
N GLU A 14 13.47 13.12 -10.74
CA GLU A 14 14.48 13.79 -9.92
C GLU A 14 15.66 12.87 -9.62
N GLN A 15 15.41 11.61 -9.26
CA GLN A 15 16.45 10.64 -9.00
C GLN A 15 17.28 10.36 -10.26
N ARG A 16 16.67 10.30 -11.44
CA ARG A 16 17.40 10.16 -12.71
C ARG A 16 18.26 11.39 -12.99
N ALA A 17 17.74 12.60 -12.77
CA ALA A 17 18.50 13.84 -12.93
C ALA A 17 19.71 13.86 -11.98
N ARG A 18 19.52 13.45 -10.72
CA ARG A 18 20.60 13.32 -9.73
C ARG A 18 21.70 12.36 -10.16
N ILE A 19 21.34 11.21 -10.76
CA ILE A 19 22.32 10.24 -11.26
C ILE A 19 23.15 10.84 -12.39
N VAL A 20 22.50 11.51 -13.35
CA VAL A 20 23.19 12.14 -14.49
C VAL A 20 24.10 13.26 -14.00
N ALA A 21 23.63 14.12 -13.09
CA ALA A 21 24.45 15.18 -12.52
C ALA A 21 25.67 14.65 -11.76
N ALA A 22 25.52 13.53 -11.04
CA ALA A 22 26.58 12.98 -10.21
C ALA A 22 27.59 12.10 -10.97
N LEU A 23 27.17 11.41 -12.03
CA LEU A 23 28.00 10.43 -12.75
C LEU A 23 28.29 10.80 -14.21
N GLY A 24 27.66 11.86 -14.73
CA GLY A 24 27.76 12.27 -16.13
C GLY A 24 27.08 11.31 -17.12
N ARG A 25 26.38 10.27 -16.64
CA ARG A 25 25.74 9.25 -17.45
C ARG A 25 24.58 8.58 -16.72
N LEU A 26 23.68 7.97 -17.48
CA LEU A 26 22.66 7.08 -16.93
C LEU A 26 23.27 5.73 -16.52
N THR A 27 22.62 5.09 -15.55
CA THR A 27 22.97 3.75 -15.07
C THR A 27 21.76 2.82 -15.15
N PRO A 28 21.93 1.50 -15.32
CA PRO A 28 20.83 0.53 -15.28
C PRO A 28 20.12 0.44 -13.91
N HIS A 29 20.69 1.05 -12.86
CA HIS A 29 20.17 0.99 -11.50
C HIS A 29 19.55 2.32 -11.10
N VAL A 30 18.38 2.29 -10.45
CA VAL A 30 17.71 3.48 -9.92
C VAL A 30 18.41 4.03 -8.68
N PHE A 31 19.08 3.15 -7.91
CA PHE A 31 19.85 3.52 -6.72
C PHE A 31 21.30 3.05 -6.87
N PRO A 32 22.10 3.70 -7.74
CA PRO A 32 23.51 3.38 -7.88
C PRO A 32 24.32 3.92 -6.70
N VAL A 33 25.57 3.48 -6.58
CA VAL A 33 26.55 4.15 -5.72
C VAL A 33 26.92 5.48 -6.37
N LEU A 34 26.59 6.58 -5.70
CA LEU A 34 26.93 7.94 -6.09
C LEU A 34 28.24 8.39 -5.42
N PRO A 35 28.95 9.38 -5.98
CA PRO A 35 30.13 9.98 -5.35
C PRO A 35 29.80 10.54 -3.97
N GLY A 36 30.75 10.47 -3.06
CA GLY A 36 30.63 10.99 -1.70
C GLY A 36 31.87 10.65 -0.88
N PRO A 37 31.98 11.19 0.35
CA PRO A 37 33.20 11.10 1.16
C PRO A 37 33.67 9.66 1.45
N GLN A 38 32.73 8.71 1.52
CA GLN A 38 33.04 7.30 1.74
C GLN A 38 32.85 6.41 0.49
N ALA A 39 32.63 7.00 -0.68
CA ALA A 39 32.40 6.25 -1.91
C ALA A 39 33.73 5.71 -2.47
N ARG A 40 33.78 4.41 -2.78
CA ARG A 40 34.92 3.82 -3.48
C ARG A 40 34.77 4.10 -4.98
N THR A 41 35.75 4.76 -5.60
CA THR A 41 35.72 5.15 -7.02
C THR A 41 35.37 3.99 -7.96
N LYS A 42 35.91 2.79 -7.70
CA LYS A 42 35.64 1.57 -8.48
C LYS A 42 34.16 1.13 -8.46
N LEU A 43 33.39 1.54 -7.45
CA LEU A 43 31.99 1.13 -7.27
C LEU A 43 31.00 2.15 -7.84
N LEU A 44 31.44 3.32 -8.31
CA LEU A 44 30.54 4.37 -8.79
C LEU A 44 29.67 3.88 -9.96
N GLY A 45 28.37 4.14 -9.88
CA GLY A 45 27.38 3.69 -10.87
C GLY A 45 26.96 2.21 -10.75
N THR A 46 27.61 1.42 -9.89
CA THR A 46 27.20 0.03 -9.63
C THR A 46 25.98 -0.05 -8.71
N ARG A 47 25.32 -1.21 -8.69
CA ARG A 47 24.20 -1.48 -7.79
C ARG A 47 24.62 -1.32 -6.32
N ARG A 48 23.86 -0.55 -5.56
CA ARG A 48 23.97 -0.49 -4.10
C ARG A 48 23.59 -1.85 -3.50
N GLN A 49 24.51 -2.41 -2.70
CA GLN A 49 24.35 -3.75 -2.12
C GLN A 49 23.45 -3.77 -0.88
N GLY A 50 23.28 -2.64 -0.20
CA GLY A 50 22.46 -2.56 1.00
C GLY A 50 21.90 -1.17 1.27
N PHE A 51 20.71 -1.16 1.86
CA PHE A 51 19.99 0.06 2.22
C PHE A 51 20.00 0.33 3.72
N ALA A 52 20.49 -0.59 4.57
CA ALA A 52 20.39 -0.47 6.03
C ALA A 52 20.86 0.88 6.59
N ARG A 53 22.04 1.35 6.17
CA ARG A 53 22.56 2.66 6.61
C ARG A 53 21.73 3.83 6.08
N ALA A 54 21.38 3.80 4.79
CA ALA A 54 20.57 4.86 4.17
C ALA A 54 19.18 4.93 4.81
N TRP A 55 18.61 3.77 5.14
CA TRP A 55 17.34 3.61 5.82
C TRP A 55 17.39 4.17 7.24
N ALA A 56 18.40 3.78 8.04
CA ALA A 56 18.60 4.32 9.39
C ALA A 56 18.75 5.85 9.40
N THR A 57 19.48 6.42 8.41
CA THR A 57 19.58 7.88 8.26
C THR A 57 18.24 8.50 7.89
N ALA A 58 17.49 7.91 6.96
CA ALA A 58 16.19 8.43 6.54
C ALA A 58 15.16 8.39 7.68
N THR A 59 15.10 7.29 8.45
CA THR A 59 14.16 7.14 9.56
C THR A 59 14.51 8.06 10.73
N ALA A 60 15.79 8.29 11.00
CA ALA A 60 16.22 9.29 11.98
C ALA A 60 15.83 10.71 11.54
N ALA A 61 16.06 11.07 10.27
CA ALA A 61 15.67 12.37 9.73
C ALA A 61 14.15 12.60 9.73
N ALA A 62 13.37 11.54 9.53
CA ALA A 62 11.91 11.57 9.59
C ALA A 62 11.34 11.50 11.04
N GLY A 63 12.18 11.46 12.07
CA GLY A 63 11.74 11.40 13.47
C GLY A 63 11.15 10.05 13.92
N VAL A 64 11.36 8.98 13.14
CA VAL A 64 10.84 7.63 13.41
C VAL A 64 11.97 6.59 13.46
N PRO A 65 12.99 6.78 14.34
CA PRO A 65 14.10 5.86 14.43
C PRO A 65 13.62 4.44 14.78
N GLY A 66 14.20 3.43 14.13
CA GLY A 66 13.84 2.03 14.35
C GLY A 66 12.68 1.49 13.49
N LEU A 67 12.01 2.34 12.70
CA LEU A 67 11.05 1.87 11.70
C LEU A 67 11.72 0.85 10.78
N LEU A 68 11.15 -0.33 10.61
CA LEU A 68 11.67 -1.34 9.70
C LEU A 68 11.07 -1.16 8.30
N VAL A 69 11.84 -1.46 7.26
CA VAL A 69 11.33 -1.45 5.87
C VAL A 69 10.10 -2.35 5.72
N HIS A 70 10.03 -3.44 6.49
CA HIS A 70 8.89 -4.35 6.49
C HIS A 70 7.62 -3.72 7.06
N ASP A 71 7.73 -2.72 7.94
CA ASP A 71 6.58 -1.99 8.48
C ASP A 71 5.88 -1.16 7.41
N LEU A 72 6.64 -0.60 6.46
CA LEU A 72 6.06 0.10 5.31
C LEU A 72 5.14 -0.80 4.48
N ARG A 73 5.52 -2.07 4.27
CA ARG A 73 4.67 -3.02 3.56
C ARG A 73 3.38 -3.32 4.33
N ARG A 74 3.44 -3.35 5.66
CA ARG A 74 2.24 -3.51 6.50
C ARG A 74 1.33 -2.29 6.42
N SER A 75 1.90 -1.08 6.52
CA SER A 75 1.14 0.16 6.41
C SER A 75 0.47 0.30 5.05
N ALA A 76 1.19 0.03 3.96
CA ALA A 76 0.63 0.09 2.60
C ALA A 76 -0.52 -0.90 2.39
N VAL A 77 -0.42 -2.13 2.92
CA VAL A 77 -1.52 -3.11 2.83
C VAL A 77 -2.75 -2.62 3.58
N ARG A 78 -2.57 -2.06 4.79
CA ARG A 78 -3.68 -1.51 5.59
C ARG A 78 -4.35 -0.33 4.91
N GLU A 79 -3.56 0.61 4.40
CA GLU A 79 -4.07 1.80 3.71
C GLU A 79 -4.88 1.42 2.47
N LEU A 80 -4.41 0.45 1.68
CA LEU A 80 -5.17 -0.05 0.53
C LEU A 80 -6.51 -0.67 0.93
N ILE A 81 -6.55 -1.43 2.03
CA ILE A 81 -7.79 -2.04 2.55
C ILE A 81 -8.74 -0.96 3.07
N ALA A 82 -8.24 0.00 3.85
CA ALA A 82 -9.02 1.11 4.38
C ALA A 82 -9.59 2.01 3.27
N ALA A 83 -8.85 2.20 2.17
CA ALA A 83 -9.31 2.86 0.96
C ALA A 83 -10.34 2.04 0.15
N GLY A 84 -10.72 0.85 0.61
CA GLY A 84 -11.70 -0.02 -0.05
C GLY A 84 -11.19 -0.70 -1.31
N VAL A 85 -9.86 -0.76 -1.52
CA VAL A 85 -9.28 -1.41 -2.70
C VAL A 85 -9.55 -2.92 -2.62
N PRO A 86 -10.13 -3.54 -3.67
CA PRO A 86 -10.37 -4.97 -3.69
C PRO A 86 -9.09 -5.78 -3.43
N GLN A 87 -9.20 -6.80 -2.58
CA GLN A 87 -8.06 -7.61 -2.13
C GLN A 87 -7.16 -8.10 -3.27
N HIS A 88 -7.73 -8.59 -4.38
CA HIS A 88 -6.96 -9.10 -5.51
C HIS A 88 -6.13 -7.99 -6.21
N ILE A 89 -6.62 -6.75 -6.21
CA ILE A 89 -5.88 -5.57 -6.71
C ILE A 89 -4.79 -5.20 -5.71
N ALA A 90 -5.12 -5.12 -4.42
CA ALA A 90 -4.16 -4.81 -3.36
C ALA A 90 -2.99 -5.81 -3.34
N MET A 91 -3.27 -7.11 -3.49
CA MET A 91 -2.25 -8.17 -3.62
C MET A 91 -1.35 -7.96 -4.85
N LYS A 92 -1.93 -7.59 -6.00
CA LYS A 92 -1.18 -7.32 -7.24
C LYS A 92 -0.27 -6.09 -7.11
N VAL A 93 -0.75 -5.02 -6.49
CA VAL A 93 0.01 -3.78 -6.24
C VAL A 93 1.17 -4.04 -5.28
N THR A 94 0.90 -4.76 -4.19
CA THR A 94 1.91 -5.04 -3.14
C THR A 94 2.83 -6.22 -3.48
N GLY A 95 2.52 -6.98 -4.54
CA GLY A 95 3.31 -8.13 -5.00
C GLY A 95 3.14 -9.40 -4.16
N HIS A 96 2.03 -9.55 -3.43
CA HIS A 96 1.74 -10.76 -2.66
C HIS A 96 1.20 -11.86 -3.57
N LYS A 97 1.90 -12.99 -3.61
CA LYS A 97 1.50 -14.17 -4.41
C LYS A 97 0.40 -15.00 -3.76
N THR A 98 0.37 -15.08 -2.43
CA THR A 98 -0.60 -15.90 -1.69
C THR A 98 -1.41 -15.05 -0.73
N VAL A 99 -2.67 -15.43 -0.55
CA VAL A 99 -3.61 -14.78 0.39
C VAL A 99 -3.08 -14.88 1.82
N ALA A 100 -2.51 -16.02 2.20
CA ALA A 100 -1.97 -16.23 3.55
C ALA A 100 -0.79 -15.29 3.90
N VAL A 101 0.04 -14.90 2.93
CA VAL A 101 1.08 -13.88 3.17
C VAL A 101 0.46 -12.49 3.27
N PHE A 102 -0.51 -12.19 2.42
CA PHE A 102 -1.22 -10.90 2.45
C PHE A 102 -1.94 -10.67 3.79
N GLN A 103 -2.66 -11.69 4.28
CA GLN A 103 -3.41 -11.62 5.55
C GLN A 103 -2.54 -11.36 6.78
N ARG A 104 -1.27 -11.80 6.79
CA ARG A 104 -0.32 -11.48 7.88
C ARG A 104 -0.05 -9.97 8.02
N TYR A 105 -0.19 -9.23 6.92
CA TYR A 105 -0.02 -7.77 6.88
C TYR A 105 -1.35 -7.02 7.06
N ALA A 106 -2.46 -7.61 6.60
CA ALA A 106 -3.81 -7.10 6.76
C ALA A 106 -4.38 -7.37 8.17
N ILE A 107 -3.67 -6.92 9.23
CA ILE A 107 -4.24 -6.97 10.58
C ILE A 107 -5.33 -5.91 10.66
N VAL A 108 -6.57 -6.39 10.70
CA VAL A 108 -7.81 -5.60 10.87
C VAL A 108 -7.87 -5.05 12.29
N SER A 109 -8.26 -3.79 12.44
CA SER A 109 -8.51 -3.17 13.75
C SER A 109 -9.99 -3.24 14.14
N GLU A 110 -10.29 -3.17 15.44
CA GLU A 110 -11.68 -3.14 15.94
C GLU A 110 -12.46 -1.93 15.39
N ALA A 111 -11.80 -0.78 15.24
CA ALA A 111 -12.37 0.42 14.64
C ALA A 111 -12.84 0.21 13.18
N GLU A 112 -12.09 -0.58 12.39
CA GLU A 112 -12.48 -0.93 11.02
C GLU A 112 -13.73 -1.83 10.99
N GLN A 113 -13.90 -2.72 11.98
CA GLN A 113 -15.11 -3.55 12.07
C GLN A 113 -16.35 -2.70 12.39
N VAL A 114 -16.21 -1.71 13.27
CA VAL A 114 -17.27 -0.75 13.59
C VAL A 114 -17.64 0.11 12.37
N ASP A 115 -16.66 0.63 11.64
CA ASP A 115 -16.91 1.40 10.40
C ASP A 115 -17.62 0.55 9.34
N VAL A 116 -17.22 -0.71 9.14
CA VAL A 116 -17.92 -1.62 8.22
C VAL A 116 -19.36 -1.86 8.66
N ALA A 117 -19.61 -2.09 9.96
CA ALA A 117 -20.96 -2.27 10.49
C ALA A 117 -21.82 -1.03 10.26
N GLN A 118 -21.29 0.17 10.49
CA GLN A 118 -21.98 1.44 10.27
C GLN A 118 -22.29 1.67 8.78
N ARG A 119 -21.34 1.40 7.88
CA ARG A 119 -21.56 1.50 6.42
C ARG A 119 -22.61 0.50 5.92
N LEU A 120 -22.62 -0.71 6.48
CA LEU A 120 -23.64 -1.71 6.16
C LEU A 120 -25.02 -1.26 6.65
N GLN A 121 -25.10 -0.73 7.87
CA GLN A 121 -26.34 -0.19 8.43
C GLN A 121 -26.86 0.99 7.60
N ALA A 122 -26.01 1.90 7.17
CA ALA A 122 -26.40 3.00 6.27
C ALA A 122 -26.94 2.51 4.92
N ARG A 123 -26.35 1.44 4.35
CA ARG A 123 -26.87 0.83 3.11
C ARG A 123 -28.21 0.14 3.29
N VAL A 124 -28.42 -0.53 4.42
CA VAL A 124 -29.70 -1.18 4.74
C VAL A 124 -30.78 -0.15 5.06
N ALA A 125 -30.44 0.94 5.75
CA ALA A 125 -31.37 2.02 6.04
C ALA A 125 -31.85 2.77 4.78
N GLY A 126 -31.02 2.81 3.72
CA GLY A 126 -31.40 3.33 2.39
C GLY A 126 -32.06 2.29 1.47
N PHE A 127 -32.17 1.04 1.89
CA PHE A 127 -32.82 -0.03 1.15
C PHE A 127 -34.27 -0.16 1.63
N GLU A 128 -35.21 0.42 0.88
CA GLU A 128 -36.63 0.16 1.11
C GLU A 128 -36.98 -1.21 0.50
N PRO A 129 -37.36 -2.23 1.30
CA PRO A 129 -37.74 -3.51 0.75
C PRO A 129 -39.03 -3.36 -0.08
N PRO A 130 -39.16 -4.04 -1.23
CA PRO A 130 -40.38 -3.97 -2.03
C PRO A 130 -41.60 -4.37 -1.19
N ARG A 131 -42.59 -3.47 -1.13
CA ARG A 131 -43.78 -3.51 -0.23
C ARG A 131 -44.77 -4.66 -0.49
N HIS A 132 -44.39 -5.73 -1.17
CA HIS A 132 -45.33 -6.70 -1.76
C HIS A 132 -45.26 -8.14 -1.21
N VAL A 133 -44.74 -8.36 0.01
CA VAL A 133 -44.63 -9.74 0.57
C VAL A 133 -45.57 -10.01 1.75
N LEU A 134 -46.45 -9.08 2.14
CA LEU A 134 -47.39 -9.31 3.24
C LEU A 134 -48.83 -8.94 2.85
N GLN A 135 -49.43 -9.75 1.98
CA GLN A 135 -50.88 -9.94 1.91
C GLN A 135 -51.08 -11.45 1.89
N GLY A 136 -51.20 -12.11 3.04
CA GLY A 136 -52.46 -12.16 3.76
C GLY A 136 -53.41 -13.14 3.07
N ARG A 137 -53.10 -14.45 3.10
CA ARG A 137 -54.14 -15.48 2.95
C ARG A 137 -54.63 -15.81 4.36
N GLU A 138 -55.56 -15.01 4.84
CA GLU A 138 -56.46 -15.43 5.91
C GLU A 138 -57.35 -16.54 5.34
N HIS A 139 -57.15 -17.78 5.81
CA HIS A 139 -58.05 -18.90 5.54
C HIS A 139 -58.98 -19.03 6.76
N ASN A 140 -60.22 -18.56 6.59
CA ASN A 140 -61.28 -18.62 7.58
C ASN A 140 -61.78 -20.07 7.77
N PRO A 141 -62.07 -20.56 9.00
CA PRO A 141 -62.57 -21.91 9.22
C PRO A 141 -64.10 -21.93 9.37
N THR A 142 -64.81 -22.68 8.51
CA THR A 142 -66.17 -23.27 8.68
C THR A 142 -66.50 -24.01 7.37
N SER A 143 -67.04 -25.22 7.30
CA SER A 143 -67.84 -26.08 8.19
C SER A 143 -67.52 -27.56 7.91
#